data_AF-A0A3D5X9V0-F1
#
_entry.id   AF-A0A3D5X9V0-F1
#
_cell.length_a   1.000
_cell.length_b   1.000
_cell.length_c   1.000
_cell.angle_alpha   90.00
_cell.angle_beta   90.00
_cell.angle_gamma   90.00
#
_symmetry.space_group_name_H-M   'P 1'
#
loop_
_entity.id
_entity.type
_entity.pdbx_description
1 polymer ?
#
loop_
_entity_poly.entity_id
_entity_poly.type
_entity_poly.pdbx_seq_one_letter_code
_entity_poly.pdbx_strand_id
1 'polypeptide(L)'
;MLLMFWYMTHFLTSILLVFLYVTLPYQQKVDSLTELLSKANNEQKVDLLNSLSQVSSNESPDKGVIYGMEALRLSEQLNYPLGKANALNYIAENQFSLGEFEKSVEYQLQALGVFEESDNKHGIVRSLNNLGLCFREIGNIDKAIEFHNKALQLSEEIGDRVGKAKALVSLGICNFAASSIDVTLSFFNKALDISLELENDELTSTIYNNMGICYATMGEHKKALNIFSLSLELNTKAENKGASAAILNNIARLYIYLGDFDKAFTAISKSYELGKELKAKAQLVNNYLIFYEYYKAKGDYKRALEYYIKYSDLKDEIIKVQSSERMANLQMLNELEKSDQDLRLLQKDYEVVQGRTKLYTVLFGASFLLLVFGVYIFVIRSRTANQSIELLEKEQQLAEMKLENQQKDYERLELLKIKQQHDYEDEIASKNRDLASLTMQMVQKNELLAKLNEQTQTLTYSANNKETVKEVGRLIEQSLNLDKDWEDFTLHFDSVHPRFFERLLKQFPTLTQKELKQCAYIRINISVKEIANLLNITPKGVEKARSRIKAKLSLEKDEDLVSFILSY
;
A
#
# COMPACT_ATOMS: atom_id res chain seq x y z
N MET A 1 4.35 28.43 34.71
CA MET A 1 5.03 29.59 34.09
C MET A 1 4.45 29.94 32.72
N LEU A 2 4.37 29.00 31.76
CA LEU A 2 3.73 29.22 30.45
C LEU A 2 2.24 29.59 30.53
N LEU A 3 1.45 28.91 31.39
CA LEU A 3 0.05 29.27 31.63
C LEU A 3 -0.11 30.68 32.22
N MET A 4 0.80 31.05 33.12
CA MET A 4 0.80 32.36 33.79
C MET A 4 1.21 33.48 32.83
N PHE A 5 2.11 33.19 31.89
CA PHE A 5 2.51 34.09 30.82
C PHE A 5 1.36 34.30 29.82
N TRP A 6 0.63 33.22 29.48
CA TRP A 6 -0.58 33.27 28.64
C TRP A 6 -1.69 34.11 29.26
N TYR A 7 -1.99 33.90 30.55
CA TYR A 7 -2.94 34.74 31.29
C TYR A 7 -2.46 36.19 31.41
N MET A 8 -1.16 36.45 31.62
CA MET A 8 -0.63 37.82 31.70
C MET A 8 -0.69 38.54 30.35
N THR A 9 -0.38 37.87 29.24
CA THR A 9 -0.46 38.47 27.90
C THR A 9 -1.91 38.76 27.52
N HIS A 10 -2.83 37.83 27.81
CA HIS A 10 -4.26 38.08 27.59
C HIS A 10 -4.79 39.19 28.50
N PHE A 11 -4.41 39.21 29.78
CA PHE A 11 -4.81 40.26 30.72
C PHE A 11 -4.27 41.65 30.32
N LEU A 12 -3.02 41.75 29.85
CA LEU A 12 -2.45 43.00 29.32
C LEU A 12 -3.13 43.45 28.02
N THR A 13 -3.46 42.53 27.10
CA THR A 13 -4.24 42.88 25.89
C THR A 13 -5.66 43.28 26.22
N SER A 14 -6.29 42.64 27.21
CA SER A 14 -7.63 43.01 27.71
C SER A 14 -7.61 44.41 28.35
N ILE A 15 -6.57 44.73 29.14
CA ILE A 15 -6.40 46.06 29.72
C ILE A 15 -6.14 47.11 28.64
N LEU A 16 -5.31 46.81 27.63
CA LEU A 16 -5.03 47.73 26.53
C LEU A 16 -6.27 48.00 25.68
N LEU A 17 -7.07 46.95 25.41
CA LEU A 17 -8.36 47.04 24.71
C LEU A 17 -9.38 47.86 25.51
N VAL A 18 -9.45 47.68 26.84
CA VAL A 18 -10.30 48.46 27.73
C VAL A 18 -9.85 49.93 27.79
N PHE A 19 -8.54 50.20 27.81
CA PHE A 19 -8.00 51.56 27.86
C PHE A 19 -8.21 52.33 26.54
N LEU A 20 -8.06 51.65 25.39
CA LEU A 20 -8.43 52.15 24.06
C LEU A 20 -9.94 52.41 23.93
N TYR A 21 -10.75 51.68 24.71
CA TYR A 21 -12.20 51.75 24.61
C TYR A 21 -12.80 53.04 25.17
N VAL A 22 -12.15 53.67 26.15
CA VAL A 22 -12.77 54.66 27.05
C VAL A 22 -12.48 56.12 26.66
N THR A 23 -11.51 56.43 25.78
CA THR A 23 -11.05 57.84 25.60
C THR A 23 -10.71 58.31 24.18
N LEU A 24 -10.83 57.48 23.14
CA LEU A 24 -10.46 57.89 21.77
C LEU A 24 -11.68 58.23 20.87
N PRO A 25 -11.55 59.25 20.00
CA PRO A 25 -12.50 59.47 18.90
C PRO A 25 -12.64 58.22 18.01
N TYR A 26 -13.85 57.96 17.47
CA TYR A 26 -14.17 56.78 16.64
C TYR A 26 -13.12 56.48 15.58
N GLN A 27 -12.75 57.47 14.77
CA GLN A 27 -11.78 57.31 13.68
C GLN A 27 -10.44 56.78 14.21
N GLN A 28 -9.96 57.31 15.34
CA GLN A 28 -8.70 56.91 15.96
C GLN A 28 -8.77 55.51 16.58
N LYS A 29 -9.95 55.10 17.07
CA LYS A 29 -10.20 53.73 17.57
C LYS A 29 -10.20 52.71 16.43
N VAL A 30 -10.87 53.01 15.32
CA VAL A 30 -10.86 52.17 14.11
C VAL A 30 -9.45 52.08 13.53
N ASP A 31 -8.74 53.20 13.40
CA ASP A 31 -7.37 53.23 12.87
C ASP A 31 -6.41 52.42 13.74
N SER A 32 -6.50 52.56 15.07
CA SER A 32 -5.68 51.80 16.03
C SER A 32 -5.97 50.29 15.97
N LEU A 33 -7.25 49.90 15.94
CA LEU A 33 -7.64 48.49 15.83
C LEU A 33 -7.21 47.88 14.48
N THR A 34 -7.30 48.64 13.40
CA THR A 34 -6.87 48.21 12.06
C THR A 34 -5.36 48.05 11.98
N GLU A 35 -4.59 48.92 12.66
CA GLU A 35 -3.14 48.76 12.76
C GLU A 35 -2.75 47.51 13.56
N LEU A 36 -3.41 47.26 14.70
CA LEU A 36 -3.19 46.05 15.51
C LEU A 36 -3.57 44.77 14.76
N LEU A 37 -4.64 44.83 13.95
CA LEU A 37 -5.08 43.71 13.10
C LEU A 37 -3.97 43.23 12.16
N SER A 38 -3.15 44.14 11.65
CA SER A 38 -2.04 43.80 10.75
C SER A 38 -0.89 43.02 11.42
N LYS A 39 -0.84 43.02 12.76
CA LYS A 39 0.24 42.43 13.58
C LYS A 39 -0.24 41.26 14.44
N ALA A 40 -1.54 40.96 14.44
CA ALA A 40 -2.18 40.00 15.34
C ALA A 40 -2.00 38.54 14.88
N ASN A 41 -1.93 37.61 15.84
CA ASN A 41 -2.02 36.17 15.56
C ASN A 41 -3.48 35.74 15.35
N ASN A 42 -3.71 34.47 15.00
CA ASN A 42 -4.98 34.00 14.44
C ASN A 42 -6.22 34.28 15.31
N GLU A 43 -6.25 33.90 16.59
CA GLU A 43 -7.40 34.14 17.47
C GLU A 43 -7.53 35.63 17.87
N GLN A 44 -6.40 36.32 18.11
CA GLN A 44 -6.41 37.76 18.37
C GLN A 44 -6.98 38.55 17.18
N LYS A 45 -6.75 38.06 15.96
CA LYS A 45 -7.32 38.66 14.75
C LYS A 45 -8.85 38.54 14.76
N VAL A 46 -9.41 37.41 15.20
CA VAL A 46 -10.87 37.24 15.37
C VAL A 46 -11.40 38.24 16.39
N ASP A 47 -10.77 38.36 17.55
CA ASP A 47 -11.22 39.25 18.63
C ASP A 47 -11.14 40.74 18.22
N LEU A 48 -10.12 41.12 17.45
CA LEU A 48 -9.99 42.47 16.90
C LEU A 48 -11.05 42.76 15.82
N LEU A 49 -11.33 41.81 14.94
CA LEU A 49 -12.42 41.95 13.95
C LEU A 49 -13.79 42.07 14.62
N ASN A 50 -14.03 41.28 15.67
CA ASN A 50 -15.23 41.40 16.51
C ASN A 50 -15.33 42.78 17.17
N SER A 51 -14.21 43.31 17.68
CA SER A 51 -14.15 44.64 18.27
C SER A 51 -14.41 45.75 17.22
N LEU A 52 -13.87 45.60 16.00
CA LEU A 52 -14.14 46.49 14.87
C LEU A 52 -15.61 46.44 14.46
N SER A 53 -16.20 45.24 14.44
CA SER A 53 -17.62 45.02 14.17
C SER A 53 -18.49 45.78 15.18
N GLN A 54 -18.19 45.63 16.47
CA GLN A 54 -18.91 46.30 17.56
C GLN A 54 -18.80 47.83 17.50
N VAL A 55 -17.60 48.37 17.30
CA VAL A 55 -17.37 49.82 17.24
C VAL A 55 -18.06 50.44 16.03
N SER A 56 -18.17 49.68 14.94
CA SER A 56 -18.83 50.15 13.71
C SER A 56 -20.36 50.18 13.81
N SER A 57 -20.99 49.51 14.80
CA SER A 57 -22.45 49.36 14.91
C SER A 57 -23.25 50.66 14.95
N ASN A 58 -22.67 51.75 15.45
CA ASN A 58 -23.37 53.03 15.60
C ASN A 58 -23.08 54.03 14.46
N GLU A 59 -21.91 53.95 13.83
CA GLU A 59 -21.46 54.95 12.84
C GLU A 59 -21.40 54.41 11.41
N SER A 60 -21.15 53.11 11.23
CA SER A 60 -21.03 52.47 9.92
C SER A 60 -21.42 51.00 10.01
N PRO A 61 -22.69 50.70 10.34
CA PRO A 61 -23.11 49.34 10.64
C PRO A 61 -22.90 48.38 9.47
N ASP A 62 -22.98 48.86 8.23
CA ASP A 62 -22.59 48.10 7.04
C ASP A 62 -21.16 47.55 7.12
N LYS A 63 -20.18 48.38 7.50
CA LYS A 63 -18.79 47.94 7.69
C LYS A 63 -18.69 46.99 8.88
N GLY A 64 -19.48 47.22 9.92
CA GLY A 64 -19.52 46.33 11.07
C GLY A 64 -20.00 44.93 10.71
N VAL A 65 -20.97 44.79 9.80
CA VAL A 65 -21.35 43.48 9.24
C VAL A 65 -20.15 42.83 8.54
N ILE A 66 -19.40 43.57 7.72
CA ILE A 66 -18.23 43.05 6.99
C ILE A 66 -17.17 42.50 7.96
N TYR A 67 -16.79 43.29 8.97
CA TYR A 67 -15.83 42.85 9.98
C TYR A 67 -16.34 41.64 10.77
N GLY A 68 -17.63 41.63 11.11
CA GLY A 68 -18.26 40.50 11.79
C GLY A 68 -18.25 39.22 10.94
N MET A 69 -18.52 39.33 9.64
CA MET A 69 -18.45 38.20 8.71
C MET A 69 -17.03 37.66 8.55
N GLU A 70 -16.02 38.54 8.47
CA GLU A 70 -14.62 38.10 8.45
C GLU A 70 -14.23 37.40 9.76
N ALA A 71 -14.67 37.94 10.90
CA ALA A 71 -14.46 37.33 12.22
C ALA A 71 -15.13 35.94 12.30
N LEU A 72 -16.37 35.83 11.82
CA LEU A 72 -17.11 34.57 11.77
C LEU A 72 -16.35 33.54 10.94
N ARG A 73 -15.99 33.87 9.70
CA ARG A 73 -15.25 32.97 8.80
C ARG A 73 -13.94 32.49 9.43
N LEU A 74 -13.16 33.41 10.01
CA LEU A 74 -11.89 33.06 10.63
C LEU A 74 -12.08 32.21 11.90
N SER A 75 -13.10 32.51 12.70
CA SER A 75 -13.42 31.73 13.90
C SER A 75 -13.84 30.28 13.57
N GLU A 76 -14.52 30.06 12.44
CA GLU A 76 -14.86 28.71 11.95
C GLU A 76 -13.61 27.95 11.50
N GLN A 77 -12.70 28.60 10.77
CA GLN A 77 -11.43 27.99 10.35
C GLN A 77 -10.54 27.59 11.53
N LEU A 78 -10.60 28.35 12.62
CA LEU A 78 -9.80 28.12 13.82
C LEU A 78 -10.48 27.20 14.84
N ASN A 79 -11.74 26.80 14.61
CA ASN A 79 -12.58 26.16 15.64
C ASN A 79 -12.55 26.94 16.96
N TYR A 80 -12.88 28.24 16.91
CA TYR A 80 -12.91 29.15 18.05
C TYR A 80 -14.36 29.54 18.40
N PRO A 81 -15.09 28.75 19.24
CA PRO A 81 -16.52 28.92 19.46
C PRO A 81 -16.90 30.27 20.06
N LEU A 82 -16.09 30.79 21.00
CA LEU A 82 -16.36 32.09 21.62
C LEU A 82 -16.23 33.23 20.60
N GLY A 83 -15.19 33.20 19.76
CA GLY A 83 -15.02 34.14 18.66
C GLY A 83 -16.17 34.09 17.66
N LYS A 84 -16.65 32.87 17.34
CA LYS A 84 -17.82 32.63 16.48
C LYS A 84 -19.10 33.22 17.06
N ALA A 85 -19.40 32.93 18.33
CA ALA A 85 -20.61 33.42 18.99
C ALA A 85 -20.62 34.96 19.06
N ASN A 86 -19.48 35.56 19.39
CA ASN A 86 -19.34 37.03 19.40
C ASN A 86 -19.49 37.62 18.00
N ALA A 87 -18.93 36.99 16.97
CA ALA A 87 -19.08 37.44 15.58
C ALA A 87 -20.56 37.45 15.16
N LEU A 88 -21.28 36.36 15.40
CA LEU A 88 -22.71 36.25 15.14
C LEU A 88 -23.51 37.33 15.89
N ASN A 89 -23.18 37.57 17.17
CA ASN A 89 -23.81 38.61 17.97
C ASN A 89 -23.57 40.01 17.39
N TYR A 90 -22.33 40.36 17.03
CA TYR A 90 -22.04 41.69 16.49
C TYR A 90 -22.59 41.86 15.06
N ILE A 91 -22.62 40.81 14.23
CA ILE A 91 -23.37 40.84 12.97
C ILE A 91 -24.84 41.16 13.26
N ALA A 92 -25.47 40.47 14.22
CA ALA A 92 -26.86 40.72 14.58
C ALA A 92 -27.10 42.16 15.03
N GLU A 93 -26.24 42.72 15.89
CA GLU A 93 -26.32 44.12 16.33
C GLU A 93 -26.18 45.10 15.17
N ASN A 94 -25.27 44.85 14.23
CA ASN A 94 -25.12 45.69 13.04
C ASN A 94 -26.33 45.58 12.10
N GLN A 95 -26.88 44.38 11.89
CA GLN A 95 -28.11 44.19 11.12
C GLN A 95 -29.31 44.90 11.78
N PHE A 96 -29.38 44.89 13.11
CA PHE A 96 -30.38 45.64 13.85
C PHE A 96 -30.24 47.15 13.60
N SER A 97 -29.02 47.70 13.65
CA SER A 97 -28.76 49.11 13.31
C SER A 97 -29.11 49.47 11.86
N LEU A 98 -29.06 48.51 10.94
CA LEU A 98 -29.50 48.66 9.54
C LEU A 98 -31.02 48.57 9.35
N GLY A 99 -31.78 48.21 10.40
CA GLY A 99 -33.22 47.94 10.32
C GLY A 99 -33.56 46.56 9.76
N GLU A 100 -32.58 45.67 9.61
CA GLU A 100 -32.74 44.29 9.13
C GLU A 100 -33.09 43.35 10.29
N PHE A 101 -34.22 43.62 10.96
CA PHE A 101 -34.56 42.96 12.21
C PHE A 101 -34.71 41.45 12.08
N GLU A 102 -35.26 40.95 10.97
CA GLU A 102 -35.38 39.51 10.72
C GLU A 102 -34.02 38.82 10.59
N LYS A 103 -33.06 39.43 9.86
CA LYS A 103 -31.69 38.90 9.78
C LYS A 103 -30.98 38.98 11.12
N SER A 104 -31.22 40.05 11.87
CA SER A 104 -30.69 40.18 13.23
C SER A 104 -31.17 39.02 14.11
N VAL A 105 -32.46 38.64 14.03
CA VAL A 105 -33.01 37.45 14.71
C VAL A 105 -32.28 36.18 14.27
N GLU A 106 -32.08 35.96 12.96
CA GLU A 106 -31.39 34.77 12.45
C GLU A 106 -29.96 34.64 13.02
N TYR A 107 -29.16 35.70 12.97
CA TYR A 107 -27.80 35.68 13.51
C TYR A 107 -27.78 35.57 15.03
N GLN A 108 -28.72 36.22 15.73
CA GLN A 108 -28.80 36.17 17.18
C GLN A 108 -29.23 34.79 17.69
N LEU A 109 -30.11 34.07 16.97
CA LEU A 109 -30.46 32.67 17.26
C LEU A 109 -29.26 31.74 17.07
N GLN A 110 -28.45 31.96 16.03
CA GLN A 110 -27.20 31.21 15.85
C GLN A 110 -26.21 31.50 16.99
N ALA A 111 -26.03 32.77 17.36
CA ALA A 111 -25.18 33.15 18.49
C ALA A 111 -25.64 32.49 19.80
N LEU A 112 -26.95 32.50 20.06
CA LEU A 112 -27.56 31.85 21.21
C LEU A 112 -27.21 30.35 21.24
N GLY A 113 -27.37 29.62 20.13
CA GLY A 113 -27.04 28.20 20.07
C GLY A 113 -25.57 27.91 20.40
N VAL A 114 -24.63 28.71 19.88
CA VAL A 114 -23.20 28.54 20.21
C VAL A 114 -22.91 28.87 21.68
N PHE A 115 -23.58 29.87 22.26
CA PHE A 115 -23.45 30.17 23.69
C PHE A 115 -24.05 29.07 24.58
N GLU A 116 -25.13 28.43 24.17
CA GLU A 116 -25.73 27.28 24.85
C GLU A 116 -24.81 26.05 24.80
N GLU A 117 -24.24 25.73 23.63
CA GLU A 117 -23.29 24.62 23.46
C GLU A 117 -22.01 24.80 24.29
N SER A 118 -21.59 26.05 24.50
CA SER A 118 -20.40 26.40 25.29
C SER A 118 -20.68 26.69 26.78
N ASP A 119 -21.94 26.53 27.22
CA ASP A 119 -22.42 26.86 28.57
C ASP A 119 -22.11 28.31 29.02
N ASN A 120 -22.01 29.24 28.08
CA ASN A 120 -21.71 30.64 28.35
C ASN A 120 -22.99 31.41 28.75
N LYS A 121 -23.35 31.34 30.03
CA LYS A 121 -24.58 31.94 30.55
C LYS A 121 -24.71 33.44 30.30
N HIS A 122 -23.62 34.22 30.39
CA HIS A 122 -23.66 35.66 30.08
C HIS A 122 -23.93 35.93 28.59
N GLY A 123 -23.36 35.11 27.69
CA GLY A 123 -23.65 35.17 26.26
C GLY A 123 -25.11 34.82 25.93
N ILE A 124 -25.69 33.85 26.65
CA ILE A 124 -27.11 33.50 26.56
C ILE A 124 -27.98 34.68 27.00
N VAL A 125 -27.71 35.27 28.17
CA VAL A 125 -28.44 36.46 28.66
C VAL A 125 -28.41 37.60 27.65
N ARG A 126 -27.22 37.90 27.09
CA ARG A 126 -27.06 38.94 26.05
C ARG A 126 -27.91 38.62 24.82
N SER A 127 -27.87 37.38 24.35
CA SER A 127 -28.60 36.96 23.16
C SER A 127 -30.11 37.01 23.34
N LEU A 128 -30.61 36.58 24.50
CA LEU A 128 -32.03 36.66 24.84
C LEU A 128 -32.50 38.13 24.88
N ASN A 129 -31.71 39.02 25.50
CA ASN A 129 -32.04 40.45 25.50
C ASN A 129 -32.05 41.04 24.08
N ASN A 130 -31.06 40.73 23.24
CA ASN A 130 -31.01 41.21 21.87
C ASN A 130 -32.16 40.66 21.02
N LEU A 131 -32.54 39.39 21.17
CA LEU A 131 -33.72 38.82 20.52
C LEU A 131 -35.00 39.55 20.94
N GLY A 132 -35.13 39.87 22.23
CA GLY A 132 -36.26 40.65 22.72
C GLY A 132 -36.36 42.02 22.05
N LEU A 133 -35.23 42.73 21.89
CA LEU A 133 -35.17 43.99 21.16
C LEU A 133 -35.56 43.83 19.68
N CYS A 134 -35.07 42.78 19.01
CA CYS A 134 -35.43 42.52 17.61
C CYS A 134 -36.92 42.26 17.43
N PHE A 135 -37.52 41.41 18.25
CA PHE A 135 -38.95 41.13 18.18
C PHE A 135 -39.81 42.35 18.51
N ARG A 136 -39.34 43.25 19.37
CA ARG A 136 -40.00 44.53 19.63
C ARG A 136 -40.06 45.38 18.37
N GLU A 137 -38.95 45.54 17.66
CA GLU A 137 -38.90 46.36 16.43
C GLU A 137 -39.69 45.72 15.27
N ILE A 138 -39.77 44.39 15.21
CA ILE A 138 -40.67 43.66 14.30
C ILE A 138 -42.16 43.90 14.64
N GLY A 139 -42.46 44.38 15.85
CA GLY A 139 -43.82 44.60 16.35
C GLY A 139 -44.43 43.39 17.05
N ASN A 140 -43.66 42.32 17.27
CA ASN A 140 -44.10 41.15 18.05
C ASN A 140 -43.76 41.34 19.53
N ILE A 141 -44.58 42.15 20.21
CA ILE A 141 -44.38 42.52 21.61
C ILE A 141 -44.45 41.31 22.55
N ASP A 142 -45.30 40.32 22.27
CA ASP A 142 -45.44 39.12 23.11
C ASP A 142 -44.13 38.31 23.14
N LYS A 143 -43.52 38.08 21.96
CA LYS A 143 -42.20 37.43 21.89
C LYS A 143 -41.10 38.27 22.54
N ALA A 144 -41.14 39.59 22.37
CA ALA A 144 -40.17 40.47 23.00
C ALA A 144 -40.20 40.30 24.54
N ILE A 145 -41.40 40.32 25.12
CA ILE A 145 -41.62 40.09 26.55
C ILE A 145 -41.15 38.69 26.96
N GLU A 146 -41.45 37.65 26.18
CA GLU A 146 -41.00 36.27 26.44
C GLU A 146 -39.46 36.20 26.55
N PHE A 147 -38.74 36.73 25.56
CA PHE A 147 -37.28 36.71 25.53
C PHE A 147 -36.67 37.56 26.65
N HIS A 148 -37.21 38.75 26.94
CA HIS A 148 -36.72 39.57 28.05
C HIS A 148 -36.99 38.94 29.42
N ASN A 149 -38.11 38.22 29.60
CA ASN A 149 -38.36 37.46 30.83
C ASN A 149 -37.37 36.30 31.00
N LYS A 150 -37.07 35.56 29.92
CA LYS A 150 -36.02 34.53 29.93
C LYS A 150 -34.66 35.12 30.29
N ALA A 151 -34.30 36.27 29.72
CA ALA A 151 -33.06 36.98 30.04
C ALA A 151 -33.02 37.44 31.50
N LEU A 152 -34.14 37.97 32.01
CA LEU A 152 -34.27 38.41 33.41
C LEU A 152 -34.09 37.23 34.37
N GLN A 153 -34.81 36.13 34.15
CA GLN A 153 -34.73 34.94 34.99
C GLN A 153 -33.30 34.39 35.04
N LEU A 154 -32.67 34.19 33.88
CA LEU A 154 -31.30 33.68 33.84
C LEU A 154 -30.30 34.66 34.47
N SER A 155 -30.49 35.97 34.29
CA SER A 155 -29.66 36.98 34.94
C SER A 155 -29.76 36.91 36.47
N GLU A 156 -30.95 36.63 37.01
CA GLU A 156 -31.14 36.43 38.45
C GLU A 156 -30.46 35.15 38.96
N GLU A 157 -30.56 34.06 38.19
CA GLU A 157 -29.94 32.77 38.52
C GLU A 157 -28.40 32.86 38.59
N ILE A 158 -27.78 33.59 37.66
CA ILE A 158 -26.32 33.71 37.59
C ILE A 158 -25.75 34.96 38.29
N GLY A 159 -26.61 35.82 38.84
CA GLY A 159 -26.20 37.07 39.47
C GLY A 159 -25.71 38.15 38.48
N ASP A 160 -26.10 38.09 37.21
CA ASP A 160 -25.77 39.11 36.20
C ASP A 160 -26.60 40.37 36.41
N ARG A 161 -26.05 41.30 37.20
CA ARG A 161 -26.72 42.56 37.53
C ARG A 161 -26.96 43.44 36.30
N VAL A 162 -26.03 43.46 35.34
CA VAL A 162 -26.14 44.28 34.12
C VAL A 162 -27.23 43.71 33.20
N GLY A 163 -27.21 42.40 32.98
CA GLY A 163 -28.22 41.68 32.19
C GLY A 163 -29.62 41.85 32.77
N LYS A 164 -29.75 41.74 34.11
CA LYS A 164 -30.99 41.97 34.84
C LYS A 164 -31.53 43.38 34.63
N ALA A 165 -30.69 44.40 34.81
CA ALA A 165 -31.13 45.79 34.65
C ALA A 165 -31.56 46.10 33.20
N LYS A 166 -30.81 45.62 32.20
CA LYS A 166 -31.19 45.76 30.78
C LYS A 166 -32.52 45.06 30.45
N ALA A 167 -32.76 43.87 30.99
CA ALA A 167 -34.02 43.15 30.81
C ALA A 167 -35.19 43.90 31.44
N LEU A 168 -35.02 44.43 32.67
CA LEU A 168 -36.04 45.24 33.35
C LEU A 168 -36.41 46.50 32.57
N VAL A 169 -35.43 47.24 32.04
CA VAL A 169 -35.70 48.40 31.18
C VAL A 169 -36.49 47.99 29.94
N SER A 170 -36.08 46.92 29.28
CA SER A 170 -36.72 46.48 28.05
C SER A 170 -38.15 45.97 28.27
N LEU A 171 -38.39 45.28 29.39
CA LEU A 171 -39.73 44.89 29.84
C LEU A 171 -40.59 46.12 30.14
N GLY A 172 -40.05 47.13 30.81
CA GLY A 172 -40.74 48.40 31.04
C GLY A 172 -41.16 49.07 29.72
N ILE A 173 -40.26 49.14 28.74
CA ILE A 173 -40.56 49.70 27.42
C ILE A 173 -41.64 48.89 26.69
N CYS A 174 -41.54 47.55 26.67
CA CYS A 174 -42.53 46.70 25.99
C CYS A 174 -43.92 46.82 26.64
N ASN A 175 -43.98 47.00 27.96
CA ASN A 175 -45.23 47.12 28.70
C ASN A 175 -45.81 48.54 28.74
N PHE A 176 -45.08 49.56 28.27
CA PHE A 176 -45.52 50.96 28.34
C PHE A 176 -46.89 51.20 27.68
N ALA A 177 -47.14 50.58 26.53
CA ALA A 177 -48.42 50.71 25.82
C ALA A 177 -49.49 49.71 26.27
N ALA A 178 -49.10 48.58 26.85
CA ALA A 178 -49.98 47.45 27.18
C ALA A 178 -50.40 47.40 28.68
N SER A 179 -49.66 48.07 29.55
CA SER A 179 -49.86 48.09 31.02
C SER A 179 -50.05 49.52 31.54
N SER A 180 -50.30 49.67 32.85
CA SER A 180 -50.33 50.99 33.48
C SER A 180 -48.93 51.61 33.55
N ILE A 181 -48.88 52.95 33.53
CA ILE A 181 -47.64 53.70 33.66
C ILE A 181 -46.95 53.38 35.01
N ASP A 182 -47.71 53.08 36.06
CA ASP A 182 -47.18 52.68 37.37
C ASP A 182 -46.38 51.36 37.31
N VAL A 183 -46.88 50.36 36.57
CA VAL A 183 -46.17 49.09 36.38
C VAL A 183 -44.87 49.32 35.60
N THR A 184 -44.92 50.16 34.57
CA THR A 184 -43.74 50.54 33.78
C THR A 184 -42.70 51.25 34.64
N LEU A 185 -43.11 52.23 35.46
CA LEU A 185 -42.23 52.92 36.40
C LEU A 185 -41.66 51.97 37.46
N SER A 186 -42.40 50.94 37.88
CA SER A 186 -41.86 49.91 38.81
C SER A 186 -40.67 49.17 38.19
N PHE A 187 -40.75 48.79 36.92
CA PHE A 187 -39.62 48.18 36.20
C PHE A 187 -38.43 49.14 36.10
N PHE A 188 -38.67 50.40 35.75
CA PHE A 188 -37.61 51.41 35.64
C PHE A 188 -36.96 51.73 36.98
N ASN A 189 -37.71 51.83 38.08
CA ASN A 189 -37.13 52.05 39.40
C ASN A 189 -36.23 50.88 39.83
N LYS A 190 -36.66 49.63 39.63
CA LYS A 190 -35.82 48.46 39.91
C LYS A 190 -34.54 48.45 39.07
N ALA A 191 -34.63 48.85 37.80
CA ALA A 191 -33.46 48.97 36.94
C ALA A 191 -32.54 50.13 37.36
N LEU A 192 -33.12 51.24 37.83
CA LEU A 192 -32.40 52.43 38.29
C LEU A 192 -31.58 52.15 39.54
N ASP A 193 -32.17 51.44 40.52
CA ASP A 193 -31.45 51.05 41.73
C ASP A 193 -30.19 50.25 41.37
N ILE A 194 -30.32 49.30 40.44
CA ILE A 194 -29.18 48.50 39.97
C ILE A 194 -28.18 49.36 39.18
N SER A 195 -28.63 50.26 38.31
CA SER A 195 -27.73 51.07 37.50
C SER A 195 -26.92 52.06 38.33
N LEU A 196 -27.52 52.62 39.38
CA LEU A 196 -26.86 53.48 40.35
C LEU A 196 -25.84 52.71 41.18
N GLU A 197 -26.19 51.51 41.68
CA GLU A 197 -25.25 50.66 42.40
C GLU A 197 -24.05 50.21 41.55
N LEU A 198 -24.25 50.08 40.23
CA LEU A 198 -23.19 49.73 39.27
C LEU A 198 -22.40 50.94 38.78
N GLU A 199 -22.77 52.17 39.17
CA GLU A 199 -22.22 53.42 38.64
C GLU A 199 -22.25 53.46 37.10
N ASN A 200 -23.29 52.89 36.50
CA ASN A 200 -23.45 52.83 35.05
C ASN A 200 -24.25 54.03 34.54
N ASP A 201 -23.56 55.12 34.23
CA ASP A 201 -24.16 56.37 33.75
C ASP A 201 -24.94 56.22 32.44
N GLU A 202 -24.48 55.37 31.51
CA GLU A 202 -25.16 55.11 30.24
C GLU A 202 -26.55 54.49 30.46
N LEU A 203 -26.60 53.44 31.28
CA LEU A 203 -27.84 52.76 31.62
C LEU A 203 -28.75 53.66 32.45
N THR A 204 -28.20 54.36 33.45
CA THR A 204 -28.92 55.31 34.29
C THR A 204 -29.56 56.41 33.46
N SER A 205 -28.82 56.96 32.50
CA SER A 205 -29.35 57.98 31.60
C SER A 205 -30.47 57.44 30.70
N THR A 206 -30.32 56.23 30.17
CA THR A 206 -31.37 55.58 29.37
C THR A 206 -32.65 55.39 30.19
N ILE A 207 -32.53 54.98 31.44
CA ILE A 207 -33.67 54.83 32.36
C ILE A 207 -34.33 56.18 32.62
N TYR A 208 -33.56 57.21 32.97
CA TYR A 208 -34.10 58.55 33.16
C TYR A 208 -34.83 59.07 31.93
N ASN A 209 -34.28 58.94 30.72
CA ASN A 209 -34.97 59.36 29.50
C ASN A 209 -36.35 58.67 29.36
N ASN A 210 -36.42 57.35 29.57
CA ASN A 210 -37.69 56.62 29.49
C ASN A 210 -38.67 56.98 30.62
N MET A 211 -38.19 57.19 31.84
CA MET A 211 -39.02 57.70 32.94
C MET A 211 -39.53 59.11 32.67
N GLY A 212 -38.74 59.97 32.03
CA GLY A 212 -39.15 61.30 31.61
C GLY A 212 -40.33 61.27 30.64
N ILE A 213 -40.32 60.32 29.68
CA ILE A 213 -41.45 60.07 28.77
C ILE A 213 -42.70 59.62 29.54
N CYS A 214 -42.54 58.74 30.54
CA CYS A 214 -43.65 58.30 31.39
C CYS A 214 -44.28 59.48 32.13
N TYR A 215 -43.47 60.30 32.82
CA TYR A 215 -43.97 61.47 33.54
C TYR A 215 -44.59 62.52 32.62
N ALA A 216 -44.04 62.71 31.42
CA ALA A 216 -44.63 63.61 30.43
C ALA A 216 -46.03 63.13 30.02
N THR A 217 -46.19 61.82 29.83
CA THR A 217 -47.46 61.17 29.47
C THR A 217 -48.49 61.26 30.61
N MET A 218 -48.04 61.17 31.87
CA MET A 218 -48.90 61.35 33.05
C MET A 218 -49.34 62.81 33.29
N GLY A 219 -48.81 63.78 32.54
CA GLY A 219 -49.04 65.19 32.80
C GLY A 219 -48.14 65.80 33.89
N GLU A 220 -47.21 65.02 34.47
CA GLU A 220 -46.23 65.48 35.45
C GLU A 220 -45.05 66.22 34.76
N HIS A 221 -45.36 67.24 33.96
CA HIS A 221 -44.42 67.88 33.03
C HIS A 221 -43.18 68.48 33.72
N LYS A 222 -43.31 69.06 34.91
CA LYS A 222 -42.16 69.57 35.68
C LYS A 222 -41.20 68.46 36.07
N LYS A 223 -41.74 67.32 36.50
CA LYS A 223 -40.95 66.15 36.88
C LYS A 223 -40.29 65.52 35.66
N ALA A 224 -41.01 65.43 34.55
CA ALA A 224 -40.46 65.00 33.27
C ALA A 224 -39.25 65.86 32.84
N LEU A 225 -39.38 67.19 32.88
CA LEU A 225 -38.26 68.10 32.55
C LEU A 225 -37.06 67.92 33.47
N ASN A 226 -37.28 67.74 34.78
CA ASN A 226 -36.19 67.50 35.73
C ASN A 226 -35.46 66.19 35.42
N ILE A 227 -36.22 65.11 35.18
CA ILE A 227 -35.68 63.79 34.86
C ILE A 227 -34.95 63.80 33.51
N PHE A 228 -35.50 64.44 32.47
CA PHE A 228 -34.80 64.64 31.21
C PHE A 228 -33.50 65.44 31.38
N SER A 229 -33.48 66.43 32.27
CA SER A 229 -32.27 67.22 32.54
C SER A 229 -31.17 66.37 33.20
N LEU A 230 -31.52 65.47 34.13
CA LEU A 230 -30.56 64.52 34.70
C LEU A 230 -29.97 63.59 33.62
N SER A 231 -30.82 63.06 32.74
CA SER A 231 -30.39 62.24 31.60
C SER A 231 -29.46 63.01 30.64
N LEU A 232 -29.79 64.27 30.36
CA LEU A 232 -28.97 65.14 29.51
C LEU A 232 -27.61 65.46 30.15
N GLU A 233 -27.58 65.70 31.45
CA GLU A 233 -26.33 65.97 32.19
C GLU A 233 -25.37 64.78 32.12
N LEU A 234 -25.87 63.56 32.36
CA LEU A 234 -25.06 62.34 32.26
C LEU A 234 -24.48 62.16 30.86
N ASN A 235 -25.28 62.32 29.81
CA ASN A 235 -24.78 62.20 28.43
C ASN A 235 -23.86 63.33 28.02
N THR A 236 -24.02 64.53 28.59
CA THR A 236 -23.10 65.65 28.33
C THR A 236 -21.74 65.36 28.94
N LYS A 237 -21.70 64.84 30.19
CA LYS A 237 -20.45 64.42 30.85
C LYS A 237 -19.75 63.28 30.12
N ALA A 238 -20.53 62.34 29.58
CA ALA A 238 -20.03 61.21 28.80
C ALA A 238 -19.71 61.57 27.33
N GLU A 239 -19.86 62.84 26.93
CA GLU A 239 -19.73 63.30 25.54
C GLU A 239 -20.59 62.53 24.52
N ASN A 240 -21.67 61.90 24.97
CA ASN A 240 -22.62 61.18 24.13
C ASN A 240 -23.58 62.18 23.46
N LYS A 241 -23.08 62.79 22.38
CA LYS A 241 -23.81 63.80 21.59
C LYS A 241 -25.11 63.23 20.99
N GLY A 242 -25.11 61.96 20.58
CA GLY A 242 -26.27 61.31 19.98
C GLY A 242 -27.44 61.17 20.95
N ALA A 243 -27.17 60.65 22.15
CA ALA A 243 -28.17 60.55 23.21
C ALA A 243 -28.61 61.94 23.69
N SER A 244 -27.65 62.89 23.83
CA SER A 244 -27.96 64.28 24.20
C SER A 244 -28.93 64.93 23.21
N ALA A 245 -28.74 64.74 21.91
CA ALA A 245 -29.64 65.23 20.87
C ALA A 245 -31.05 64.62 20.99
N ALA A 246 -31.16 63.32 21.27
CA ALA A 246 -32.45 62.64 21.46
C ALA A 246 -33.21 63.17 22.69
N ILE A 247 -32.52 63.39 23.80
CA ILE A 247 -33.13 63.94 25.03
C ILE A 247 -33.57 65.39 24.81
N LEU A 248 -32.75 66.21 24.14
CA LEU A 248 -33.12 67.57 23.76
C LEU A 248 -34.36 67.62 22.87
N ASN A 249 -34.54 66.62 21.99
CA ASN A 249 -35.76 66.48 21.19
C ASN A 249 -36.99 66.17 22.06
N ASN A 250 -36.86 65.33 23.08
CA ASN A 250 -37.94 65.06 24.04
C ASN A 250 -38.29 66.32 24.86
N ILE A 251 -37.28 67.05 25.34
CA ILE A 251 -37.46 68.32 26.06
C ILE A 251 -38.14 69.36 25.15
N ALA A 252 -37.72 69.46 23.90
CA ALA A 252 -38.32 70.34 22.91
C ALA A 252 -39.81 70.07 22.71
N ARG A 253 -40.18 68.80 22.45
CA ARG A 253 -41.58 68.39 22.28
C ARG A 253 -42.44 68.71 23.50
N LEU A 254 -41.89 68.51 24.69
CA LEU A 254 -42.59 68.86 25.93
C LEU A 254 -42.80 70.37 26.05
N TYR A 255 -41.81 71.20 25.70
CA TYR A 255 -41.98 72.65 25.68
C TYR A 255 -42.94 73.14 24.58
N ILE A 256 -42.97 72.50 23.40
CA ILE A 256 -43.98 72.76 22.36
C ILE A 256 -45.38 72.53 22.93
N TYR A 257 -45.60 71.38 23.59
CA TYR A 257 -46.88 71.05 24.22
C TYR A 257 -47.28 72.07 25.29
N LEU A 258 -46.34 72.54 26.09
CA LEU A 258 -46.56 73.55 27.12
C LEU A 258 -46.73 74.98 26.57
N GLY A 259 -46.47 75.22 25.28
CA GLY A 259 -46.53 76.54 24.65
C GLY A 259 -45.33 77.45 24.97
N ASP A 260 -44.27 76.93 25.61
CA ASP A 260 -43.02 77.67 25.86
C ASP A 260 -42.13 77.60 24.62
N PHE A 261 -42.49 78.40 23.61
CA PHE A 261 -41.86 78.37 22.30
C PHE A 261 -40.39 78.81 22.30
N ASP A 262 -39.95 79.62 23.27
CA ASP A 262 -38.56 80.07 23.35
C ASP A 262 -37.64 78.94 23.83
N LYS A 263 -38.06 78.21 24.88
CA LYS A 263 -37.32 77.04 25.35
C LYS A 263 -37.40 75.87 24.37
N ALA A 264 -38.55 75.67 23.73
CA ALA A 264 -38.70 74.68 22.67
C ALA A 264 -37.68 74.94 21.55
N PHE A 265 -37.66 76.16 20.98
CA PHE A 265 -36.74 76.49 19.89
C PHE A 265 -35.27 76.32 20.28
N THR A 266 -34.90 76.72 21.51
CA THR A 266 -33.55 76.53 22.05
C THR A 266 -33.16 75.05 22.10
N ALA A 267 -34.06 74.19 22.60
CA ALA A 267 -33.80 72.76 22.71
C ALA A 267 -33.67 72.08 21.32
N ILE A 268 -34.59 72.39 20.38
CA ILE A 268 -34.53 71.84 19.02
C ILE A 268 -33.25 72.28 18.31
N SER A 269 -32.89 73.56 18.43
CA SER A 269 -31.68 74.10 17.78
C SER A 269 -30.41 73.45 18.30
N LYS A 270 -30.28 73.24 19.62
CA LYS A 270 -29.15 72.51 20.19
C LYS A 270 -29.08 71.06 19.69
N SER A 271 -30.22 70.36 19.64
CA SER A 271 -30.29 69.00 19.10
C SER A 271 -29.87 68.97 17.62
N TYR A 272 -30.33 69.93 16.83
CA TYR A 272 -29.99 70.08 15.43
C TYR A 272 -28.49 70.32 15.19
N GLU A 273 -27.85 71.19 15.97
CA GLU A 273 -26.40 71.40 15.85
C GLU A 273 -25.59 70.16 16.22
N LEU A 274 -26.00 69.42 17.26
CA LEU A 274 -25.38 68.12 17.59
C LEU A 274 -25.56 67.11 16.44
N GLY A 275 -26.75 67.05 15.84
CA GLY A 275 -27.04 66.19 14.69
C GLY A 275 -26.17 66.53 13.47
N LYS A 276 -25.91 67.83 13.23
CA LYS A 276 -25.00 68.29 12.16
C LYS A 276 -23.55 67.93 12.44
N GLU A 277 -23.09 68.13 13.67
CA GLU A 277 -21.72 67.81 14.08
C GLU A 277 -21.44 66.31 13.90
N LEU A 278 -22.40 65.46 14.28
CA LEU A 278 -22.34 64.01 14.09
C LEU A 278 -22.56 63.57 12.64
N LYS A 279 -22.95 64.47 11.73
CA LYS A 279 -23.42 64.15 10.37
C LYS A 279 -24.53 63.08 10.36
N ALA A 280 -25.32 63.01 11.43
CA ALA A 280 -26.33 61.99 11.65
C ALA A 280 -27.65 62.38 10.95
N LYS A 281 -27.79 62.01 9.67
CA LYS A 281 -28.98 62.34 8.86
C LYS A 281 -30.30 61.93 9.53
N ALA A 282 -30.34 60.77 10.18
CA ALA A 282 -31.53 60.30 10.90
C ALA A 282 -31.96 61.25 12.05
N GLN A 283 -30.99 61.81 12.78
CA GLN A 283 -31.28 62.82 13.80
C GLN A 283 -31.80 64.12 13.18
N LEU A 284 -31.21 64.56 12.06
CA LEU A 284 -31.64 65.75 11.34
C LEU A 284 -33.08 65.62 10.81
N VAL A 285 -33.48 64.43 10.33
CA VAL A 285 -34.87 64.14 9.96
C VAL A 285 -35.80 64.37 11.15
N ASN A 286 -35.46 63.82 12.32
CA ASN A 286 -36.27 64.02 13.52
C ASN A 286 -36.33 65.50 13.94
N ASN A 287 -35.21 66.24 13.86
CA ASN A 287 -35.21 67.67 14.15
C ASN A 287 -36.10 68.46 13.18
N TYR A 288 -36.09 68.16 11.88
CA TYR A 288 -36.99 68.82 10.92
C TYR A 288 -38.46 68.54 11.20
N LEU A 289 -38.80 67.31 11.62
CA LEU A 289 -40.16 66.98 12.06
C LEU A 289 -40.55 67.79 13.30
N ILE A 290 -39.66 67.94 14.27
CA ILE A 290 -39.94 68.72 15.49
C ILE A 290 -40.01 70.23 15.19
N PHE A 291 -39.21 70.75 14.25
CA PHE A 291 -39.37 72.12 13.76
C PHE A 291 -40.73 72.31 13.05
N TYR A 292 -41.20 71.33 12.28
CA TYR A 292 -42.55 71.33 11.73
C TYR A 292 -43.61 71.38 12.85
N GLU A 293 -43.52 70.48 13.85
CA GLU A 293 -44.41 70.44 15.01
C GLU A 293 -44.44 71.79 15.74
N TYR A 294 -43.25 72.39 15.94
CA TYR A 294 -43.05 73.69 16.57
C TYR A 294 -43.76 74.82 15.81
N TYR A 295 -43.49 74.99 14.51
CA TYR A 295 -44.09 76.07 13.73
C TYR A 295 -45.59 75.89 13.52
N LYS A 296 -46.05 74.64 13.40
CA LYS A 296 -47.48 74.30 13.37
C LYS A 296 -48.18 74.70 14.67
N ALA A 297 -47.60 74.37 15.82
CA ALA A 297 -48.15 74.74 17.13
C ALA A 297 -48.19 76.27 17.35
N LYS A 298 -47.23 77.00 16.76
CA LYS A 298 -47.19 78.47 16.77
C LYS A 298 -48.17 79.12 15.77
N GLY A 299 -48.78 78.34 14.87
CA GLY A 299 -49.64 78.84 13.79
C GLY A 299 -48.91 79.37 12.55
N ASP A 300 -47.58 79.22 12.47
CA ASP A 300 -46.77 79.60 11.30
C ASP A 300 -46.75 78.46 10.27
N TYR A 301 -47.88 78.27 9.58
CA TYR A 301 -48.06 77.17 8.64
C TYR A 301 -47.12 77.22 7.44
N LYS A 302 -46.64 78.42 7.06
CA LYS A 302 -45.66 78.59 5.98
C LYS A 302 -44.34 77.93 6.35
N ARG A 303 -43.78 78.28 7.51
CA ARG A 303 -42.53 77.65 7.97
C ARG A 303 -42.73 76.19 8.31
N ALA A 304 -43.88 75.82 8.86
CA ALA A 304 -44.20 74.42 9.08
C ALA A 304 -44.09 73.61 7.78
N LEU A 305 -44.68 74.08 6.69
CA LEU A 305 -44.58 73.44 5.37
C LEU A 305 -43.12 73.36 4.88
N GLU A 306 -42.34 74.43 5.01
CA GLU A 306 -40.92 74.44 4.63
C GLU A 306 -40.11 73.35 5.36
N TYR A 307 -40.34 73.18 6.67
CA TYR A 307 -39.67 72.14 7.46
C TYR A 307 -40.22 70.73 7.19
N TYR A 308 -41.50 70.61 6.86
CA TYR A 308 -42.07 69.34 6.43
C TYR A 308 -41.48 68.87 5.10
N ILE A 309 -41.27 69.77 4.14
CA ILE A 309 -40.59 69.48 2.88
C ILE A 309 -39.15 69.00 3.16
N LYS A 310 -38.38 69.72 3.99
CA LYS A 310 -37.03 69.30 4.39
C LYS A 310 -37.00 67.93 5.06
N TYR A 311 -37.98 67.65 5.92
CA TYR A 311 -38.18 66.34 6.53
C TYR A 311 -38.43 65.26 5.45
N SER A 312 -39.34 65.51 4.52
CA SER A 312 -39.68 64.57 3.44
C SER A 312 -38.49 64.31 2.52
N ASP A 313 -37.86 65.36 2.03
CA ASP A 313 -36.72 65.28 1.10
C ASP A 313 -35.55 64.50 1.72
N LEU A 314 -35.20 64.80 2.98
CA LEU A 314 -34.10 64.12 3.65
C LEU A 314 -34.47 62.68 4.00
N LYS A 315 -35.73 62.40 4.36
CA LYS A 315 -36.21 61.04 4.60
C LYS A 315 -36.13 60.20 3.32
N ASP A 316 -36.55 60.75 2.18
CA ASP A 316 -36.49 60.09 0.88
C ASP A 316 -35.04 59.88 0.43
N GLU A 317 -34.15 60.85 0.68
CA GLU A 317 -32.71 60.72 0.44
C GLU A 317 -32.11 59.58 1.26
N ILE A 318 -32.42 59.49 2.56
CA ILE A 318 -31.96 58.39 3.43
C ILE A 318 -32.44 57.05 2.90
N ILE A 319 -33.72 56.90 2.57
CA ILE A 319 -34.28 55.65 2.05
C ILE A 319 -33.56 55.24 0.75
N LYS A 320 -33.33 56.20 -0.15
CA LYS A 320 -32.63 55.95 -1.41
C LYS A 320 -31.18 55.54 -1.19
N VAL A 321 -30.42 56.28 -0.38
CA VAL A 321 -29.01 55.97 -0.08
C VAL A 321 -28.90 54.62 0.62
N GLN A 322 -29.70 54.38 1.66
CA GLN A 322 -29.75 53.09 2.36
C GLN A 322 -30.05 51.95 1.40
N SER A 323 -31.03 52.09 0.50
CA SER A 323 -31.33 51.05 -0.49
C SER A 323 -30.15 50.78 -1.43
N SER A 324 -29.42 51.81 -1.85
CA SER A 324 -28.28 51.68 -2.76
C SER A 324 -27.06 51.05 -2.08
N GLU A 325 -26.69 51.53 -0.89
CA GLU A 325 -25.60 50.98 -0.09
C GLU A 325 -25.91 49.54 0.31
N ARG A 326 -27.14 49.28 0.74
CA ARG A 326 -27.63 47.93 1.05
C ARG A 326 -27.52 46.99 -0.13
N MET A 327 -27.90 47.41 -1.34
CA MET A 327 -27.73 46.59 -2.55
C MET A 327 -26.25 46.26 -2.82
N ALA A 328 -25.36 47.25 -2.69
CA ALA A 328 -23.93 47.04 -2.87
C ALA A 328 -23.35 46.08 -1.80
N ASN A 329 -23.75 46.25 -0.53
CA ASN A 329 -23.30 45.39 0.56
C ASN A 329 -23.87 43.98 0.46
N LEU A 330 -25.12 43.81 0.02
CA LEU A 330 -25.72 42.51 -0.30
C LEU A 330 -24.96 41.80 -1.42
N GLN A 331 -24.56 42.53 -2.48
CA GLN A 331 -23.74 41.95 -3.53
C GLN A 331 -22.40 41.49 -2.99
N MET A 332 -21.73 42.34 -2.20
CA MET A 332 -20.44 42.00 -1.60
C MET A 332 -20.55 40.81 -0.64
N LEU A 333 -21.63 40.74 0.15
CA LEU A 333 -21.90 39.62 1.05
C LEU A 333 -22.17 38.32 0.28
N ASN A 334 -22.96 38.38 -0.79
CA ASN A 334 -23.21 37.22 -1.65
C ASN A 334 -21.92 36.74 -2.33
N GLU A 335 -21.05 37.65 -2.75
CA GLU A 335 -19.73 37.31 -3.30
C GLU A 335 -18.86 36.62 -2.24
N LEU A 336 -18.87 37.11 -1.00
CA LEU A 336 -18.17 36.51 0.12
C LEU A 336 -18.69 35.09 0.42
N GLU A 337 -20.01 34.91 0.51
CA GLU A 337 -20.64 33.60 0.73
C GLU A 337 -20.34 32.61 -0.40
N LYS A 338 -20.39 33.07 -1.65
CA LYS A 338 -20.04 32.24 -2.81
C LYS A 338 -18.57 31.81 -2.77
N SER A 339 -17.66 32.73 -2.44
CA SER A 339 -16.25 32.40 -2.26
C SER A 339 -16.03 31.37 -1.16
N ASP A 340 -16.80 31.43 -0.07
CA ASP A 340 -16.73 30.44 1.01
C ASP A 340 -17.25 29.06 0.59
N GLN A 341 -18.32 29.01 -0.21
CA GLN A 341 -18.80 27.75 -0.79
C GLN A 341 -17.76 27.11 -1.72
N ASP A 342 -17.12 27.92 -2.57
CA ASP A 342 -16.06 27.46 -3.47
C ASP A 342 -14.85 26.91 -2.69
N LEU A 343 -14.45 27.57 -1.60
CA LEU A 343 -13.40 27.07 -0.70
C LEU A 343 -13.74 25.74 -0.05
N ARG A 344 -14.99 25.54 0.41
CA ARG A 344 -15.45 24.27 0.99
C ARG A 344 -15.45 23.14 -0.04
N LEU A 345 -15.87 23.42 -1.27
CA LEU A 345 -15.79 22.46 -2.37
C LEU A 345 -14.34 22.07 -2.67
N LEU A 346 -13.44 23.06 -2.75
CA LEU A 346 -12.02 22.83 -2.99
C LEU A 346 -11.37 21.97 -1.89
N GLN A 347 -11.71 22.21 -0.61
CA GLN A 347 -11.25 21.37 0.50
C GLN A 347 -11.74 19.92 0.36
N LYS A 348 -13.01 19.71 0.01
CA LYS A 348 -13.56 18.38 -0.21
C LYS A 348 -12.87 17.65 -1.35
N ASP A 349 -12.60 18.35 -2.47
CA ASP A 349 -11.86 17.78 -3.60
C ASP A 349 -10.42 17.42 -3.21
N TYR A 350 -9.76 18.28 -2.43
CA TYR A 350 -8.43 18.00 -1.89
C TYR A 350 -8.40 16.71 -1.05
N GLU A 351 -9.37 16.52 -0.14
CA GLU A 351 -9.48 15.30 0.67
C GLU A 351 -9.69 14.04 -0.18
N VAL A 352 -10.54 14.11 -1.20
CA VAL A 352 -10.80 13.01 -2.14
C VAL A 352 -9.52 12.64 -2.92
N VAL A 353 -8.78 13.63 -3.42
CA VAL A 353 -7.51 13.43 -4.13
C VAL A 353 -6.46 12.81 -3.21
N GLN A 354 -6.36 13.27 -1.96
CA GLN A 354 -5.49 12.65 -0.95
C GLN A 354 -5.84 11.17 -0.72
N GLY A 355 -7.13 10.85 -0.60
CA GLY A 355 -7.63 9.49 -0.45
C GLY A 355 -7.24 8.58 -1.62
N ARG A 356 -7.42 9.06 -2.86
CA ARG A 356 -7.01 8.32 -4.08
C ARG A 356 -5.51 8.09 -4.14
N THR A 357 -4.71 9.11 -3.81
CA THR A 357 -3.24 8.99 -3.79
C THR A 357 -2.80 7.90 -2.82
N LYS A 358 -3.33 7.90 -1.58
CA LYS A 358 -3.05 6.84 -0.59
C LYS A 358 -3.41 5.45 -1.10
N LEU A 359 -4.57 5.29 -1.74
CA LEU A 359 -4.99 4.03 -2.34
C LEU A 359 -4.01 3.54 -3.41
N TYR A 360 -3.58 4.42 -4.33
CA TYR A 360 -2.61 4.06 -5.37
C TYR A 360 -1.25 3.66 -4.79
N THR A 361 -0.78 4.34 -3.74
CA THR A 361 0.48 3.97 -3.07
C THR A 361 0.40 2.57 -2.47
N VAL A 362 -0.73 2.22 -1.85
CA VAL A 362 -0.97 0.87 -1.30
C VAL A 362 -1.03 -0.19 -2.40
N LEU A 363 -1.77 0.08 -3.49
CA LEU A 363 -1.90 -0.85 -4.63
C LEU A 363 -0.55 -1.08 -5.34
N PHE A 364 0.25 -0.02 -5.50
CA PHE A 364 1.59 -0.12 -6.05
C PHE A 364 2.49 -0.99 -5.16
N GLY A 365 2.46 -0.78 -3.84
CA GLY A 365 3.20 -1.61 -2.88
C GLY A 365 2.80 -3.08 -2.93
N ALA A 366 1.50 -3.38 -3.01
CA ALA A 366 1.00 -4.75 -3.13
C ALA A 366 1.43 -5.41 -4.45
N SER A 367 1.36 -4.67 -5.56
CA SER A 367 1.79 -5.17 -6.89
C SER A 367 3.29 -5.44 -6.94
N PHE A 368 4.10 -4.59 -6.31
CA PHE A 368 5.54 -4.77 -6.19
C PHE A 368 5.88 -6.04 -5.39
N LEU A 369 5.18 -6.29 -4.27
CA LEU A 369 5.37 -7.51 -3.48
C LEU A 369 5.00 -8.78 -4.27
N LEU A 370 3.91 -8.75 -5.04
CA LEU A 370 3.53 -9.86 -5.91
C LEU A 370 4.57 -10.14 -6.99
N LEU A 371 5.15 -9.08 -7.58
CA LEU A 371 6.22 -9.23 -8.56
C LEU A 371 7.48 -9.83 -7.94
N VAL A 372 7.91 -9.36 -6.77
CA VAL A 372 9.05 -9.92 -6.04
C VAL A 372 8.81 -11.40 -5.70
N PHE A 373 7.61 -11.74 -5.24
CA PHE A 373 7.22 -13.12 -4.94
C PHE A 373 7.20 -14.00 -6.19
N GLY A 374 6.71 -13.48 -7.31
CA GLY A 374 6.72 -14.16 -8.60
C GLY A 374 8.14 -14.44 -9.11
N VAL A 375 9.04 -13.45 -9.01
CA VAL A 375 10.47 -13.63 -9.34
C VAL A 375 11.12 -14.66 -8.43
N TYR A 376 10.82 -14.62 -7.12
CA TYR A 376 11.33 -15.60 -6.17
C TYR A 376 10.91 -17.04 -6.53
N ILE A 377 9.63 -17.26 -6.83
CA ILE A 377 9.12 -18.57 -7.30
C ILE A 377 9.80 -18.98 -8.61
N PHE A 378 9.96 -18.06 -9.55
CA PHE A 378 10.62 -18.32 -10.83
C PHE A 378 12.07 -18.76 -10.64
N VAL A 379 12.83 -18.08 -9.79
CA VAL A 379 14.22 -18.44 -9.47
C VAL A 379 14.29 -19.83 -8.84
N ILE A 380 13.40 -20.16 -7.90
CA ILE A 380 13.33 -21.50 -7.32
C ILE A 380 13.05 -22.54 -8.39
N ARG A 381 12.02 -22.34 -9.22
CA ARG A 381 11.67 -23.30 -10.28
C ARG A 381 12.78 -23.47 -11.31
N SER A 382 13.40 -22.38 -11.74
CA SER A 382 14.52 -22.43 -12.68
C SER A 382 15.70 -23.19 -12.09
N ARG A 383 16.01 -23.00 -10.80
CA ARG A 383 17.06 -23.74 -10.12
C ARG A 383 16.73 -25.24 -10.03
N THR A 384 15.51 -25.60 -9.66
CA THR A 384 15.08 -27.01 -9.61
C THR A 384 15.09 -27.67 -10.99
N ALA A 385 14.66 -26.95 -12.04
CA ALA A 385 14.71 -27.46 -13.41
C ALA A 385 16.15 -27.71 -13.88
N ASN A 386 17.05 -26.76 -13.63
CA ASN A 386 18.47 -26.93 -13.98
C ASN A 386 19.10 -28.11 -13.25
N GLN A 387 18.77 -28.33 -11.97
CA GLN A 387 19.22 -29.50 -11.22
C GLN A 387 18.68 -30.81 -11.79
N SER A 388 17.43 -30.83 -12.26
CA SER A 388 16.85 -32.02 -12.89
C SER A 388 17.49 -32.36 -14.24
N ILE A 389 17.90 -31.35 -15.01
CA ILE A 389 18.64 -31.54 -16.27
C ILE A 389 20.04 -32.08 -15.99
N GLU A 390 20.76 -31.49 -15.02
CA GLU A 390 22.10 -31.97 -14.63
C GLU A 390 22.07 -33.42 -14.13
N LEU A 391 21.02 -33.81 -13.39
CA LEU A 391 20.84 -35.19 -12.92
C LEU A 391 20.62 -36.14 -14.10
N LEU A 392 19.80 -35.75 -15.07
CA LEU A 392 19.52 -36.56 -16.26
C LEU A 392 20.79 -36.79 -17.10
N GLU A 393 21.62 -35.74 -17.28
CA GLU A 393 22.91 -35.86 -17.98
C GLU A 393 23.84 -36.84 -17.26
N LYS A 394 23.90 -36.81 -15.92
CA LYS A 394 24.70 -37.76 -15.13
C LYS A 394 24.18 -39.19 -15.25
N GLU A 395 22.85 -39.38 -15.25
CA GLU A 395 22.25 -40.71 -15.45
C GLU A 395 22.57 -41.28 -16.84
N GLN A 396 22.55 -40.44 -17.88
CA GLN A 396 22.89 -40.84 -19.23
C GLN A 396 24.37 -41.23 -19.35
N GLN A 397 25.28 -40.43 -18.81
CA GLN A 397 26.72 -40.76 -18.77
C GLN A 397 26.98 -42.08 -18.02
N LEU A 398 26.28 -42.30 -16.91
CA LEU A 398 26.38 -43.55 -16.17
C LEU A 398 25.87 -44.75 -16.97
N ALA A 399 24.81 -44.58 -17.75
CA ALA A 399 24.28 -45.62 -18.63
C ALA A 399 25.27 -45.98 -19.76
N GLU A 400 25.88 -44.98 -20.40
CA GLU A 400 26.90 -45.19 -21.43
C GLU A 400 28.13 -45.93 -20.88
N MET A 401 28.63 -45.52 -19.72
CA MET A 401 29.76 -46.18 -19.06
C MET A 401 29.45 -47.65 -18.71
N LYS A 402 28.22 -47.95 -18.28
CA LYS A 402 27.79 -49.34 -18.01
C LYS A 402 27.78 -50.19 -19.28
N LEU A 403 27.32 -49.64 -20.40
CA LEU A 403 27.30 -50.34 -21.69
C LEU A 403 28.71 -50.63 -22.20
N GLU A 404 29.62 -49.65 -22.11
CA GLU A 404 31.03 -49.84 -22.50
C GLU A 404 31.71 -50.93 -21.66
N ASN A 405 31.48 -50.94 -20.34
CA ASN A 405 32.02 -51.98 -19.47
C ASN A 405 31.49 -53.38 -19.84
N GLN A 406 30.20 -53.51 -20.15
CA GLN A 406 29.63 -54.78 -20.61
C GLN A 406 30.26 -55.28 -21.92
N GLN A 407 30.57 -54.37 -22.86
CA GLN A 407 31.24 -54.74 -24.11
C GLN A 407 32.66 -55.28 -23.85
N LYS A 408 33.44 -54.61 -22.99
CA LYS A 408 34.79 -55.07 -22.63
C LYS A 408 34.78 -56.45 -21.95
N ASP A 409 33.78 -56.73 -21.13
CA ASP A 409 33.63 -58.04 -20.50
C ASP A 409 33.33 -59.14 -21.53
N TYR A 410 32.54 -58.83 -22.57
CA TYR A 410 32.26 -59.77 -23.66
C TYR A 410 33.51 -60.12 -24.48
N GLU A 411 34.33 -59.13 -24.85
CA GLU A 411 35.58 -59.35 -25.61
C GLU A 411 36.58 -60.25 -24.86
N ARG A 412 36.71 -60.08 -23.53
CA ARG A 412 37.58 -60.93 -22.70
C ARG A 412 37.21 -62.41 -22.74
N LEU A 413 35.90 -62.72 -22.75
CA LEU A 413 35.40 -64.09 -22.78
C LEU A 413 35.71 -64.79 -24.11
N GLU A 414 35.67 -64.06 -25.22
CA GLU A 414 35.94 -64.61 -26.55
C GLU A 414 37.41 -64.98 -26.73
N LEU A 415 38.31 -64.11 -26.25
CA LEU A 415 39.76 -64.32 -26.32
C LEU A 415 40.24 -65.54 -25.51
N LEU A 416 39.54 -65.85 -24.41
CA LEU A 416 39.82 -67.01 -23.56
C LEU A 416 39.51 -68.35 -24.25
N LYS A 417 38.47 -68.40 -25.10
CA LYS A 417 38.09 -69.61 -25.84
C LYS A 417 39.12 -69.97 -26.90
N ILE A 418 39.63 -68.98 -27.64
CA ILE A 418 40.61 -69.19 -28.71
C ILE A 418 41.90 -69.80 -28.16
N LYS A 419 42.35 -69.32 -26.99
CA LYS A 419 43.60 -69.79 -26.37
C LYS A 419 43.57 -71.27 -26.00
N GLN A 420 42.44 -71.77 -25.52
CA GLN A 420 42.28 -73.18 -25.12
C GLN A 420 42.38 -74.16 -26.28
N GLN A 421 42.00 -73.77 -27.49
CA GLN A 421 41.96 -74.68 -28.63
C GLN A 421 43.36 -74.95 -29.21
N HIS A 422 44.25 -73.97 -29.11
CA HIS A 422 45.62 -74.08 -29.66
C HIS A 422 46.50 -75.05 -28.85
N ASP A 423 46.30 -75.16 -27.53
CA ASP A 423 47.13 -76.01 -26.68
C ASP A 423 46.94 -77.53 -26.93
N TYR A 424 45.79 -77.96 -27.46
CA TYR A 424 45.49 -79.38 -27.71
C TYR A 424 46.14 -79.95 -28.98
N GLU A 425 46.38 -79.13 -30.00
CA GLU A 425 46.89 -79.61 -31.29
C GLU A 425 48.40 -79.91 -31.25
N ASP A 426 49.15 -79.18 -30.43
CA ASP A 426 50.62 -79.32 -30.32
C ASP A 426 51.06 -80.63 -29.64
N GLU A 427 50.25 -81.18 -28.73
CA GLU A 427 50.61 -82.40 -27.99
C GLU A 427 50.56 -83.68 -28.86
N ILE A 428 49.64 -83.74 -29.82
CA ILE A 428 49.43 -84.91 -30.70
C ILE A 428 50.56 -85.03 -31.74
N ALA A 429 51.10 -83.90 -32.23
CA ALA A 429 52.12 -83.90 -33.28
C ALA A 429 53.48 -84.45 -32.80
N SER A 430 53.80 -84.30 -31.51
CA SER A 430 55.09 -84.72 -30.95
C SER A 430 55.26 -86.25 -30.91
N LYS A 431 54.23 -86.98 -30.43
CA LYS A 431 54.31 -88.44 -30.22
C LYS A 431 54.42 -89.26 -31.51
N ASN A 432 53.89 -88.77 -32.62
CA ASN A 432 53.98 -89.46 -33.92
C ASN A 432 55.39 -89.45 -34.52
N ARG A 433 56.24 -88.50 -34.16
CA ARG A 433 57.64 -88.46 -34.66
C ARG A 433 58.51 -89.57 -34.06
N ASP A 434 58.30 -89.90 -32.79
CA ASP A 434 59.15 -90.88 -32.09
C ASP A 434 58.94 -92.31 -32.63
N LEU A 435 57.70 -92.67 -32.95
CA LEU A 435 57.34 -94.00 -33.48
C LEU A 435 57.94 -94.26 -34.87
N ALA A 436 58.02 -93.24 -35.72
CA ALA A 436 58.61 -93.35 -37.06
C ALA A 436 60.13 -93.64 -37.01
N SER A 437 60.83 -93.05 -36.03
CA SER A 437 62.28 -93.22 -35.85
C SER A 437 62.65 -94.67 -35.50
N LEU A 438 61.92 -95.29 -34.58
CA LEU A 438 62.17 -96.67 -34.13
C LEU A 438 62.02 -97.69 -35.27
N THR A 439 61.01 -97.50 -36.12
CA THR A 439 60.72 -98.41 -37.23
C THR A 439 61.80 -98.37 -38.31
N MET A 440 62.38 -97.19 -38.58
CA MET A 440 63.43 -97.04 -39.58
C MET A 440 64.74 -97.75 -39.17
N GLN A 441 65.06 -97.78 -37.87
CA GLN A 441 66.24 -98.51 -37.36
C GLN A 441 66.11 -100.03 -37.53
N MET A 442 64.91 -100.59 -37.35
CA MET A 442 64.66 -102.02 -37.58
C MET A 442 64.87 -102.41 -39.05
N VAL A 443 64.43 -101.58 -40.00
CA VAL A 443 64.60 -101.84 -41.44
C VAL A 443 66.07 -101.89 -41.84
N GLN A 444 66.87 -100.93 -41.39
CA GLN A 444 68.29 -100.85 -41.75
C GLN A 444 69.10 -102.05 -41.24
N LYS A 445 68.82 -102.50 -40.00
CA LYS A 445 69.45 -103.69 -39.40
C LYS A 445 69.23 -104.93 -40.28
N ASN A 446 68.00 -105.15 -40.75
CA ASN A 446 67.65 -106.34 -41.54
C ASN A 446 68.21 -106.32 -42.97
N GLU A 447 68.29 -105.15 -43.60
CA GLU A 447 68.87 -105.02 -44.96
C GLU A 447 70.39 -105.29 -44.96
N LEU A 448 71.09 -104.88 -43.89
CA LEU A 448 72.53 -105.09 -43.73
C LEU A 448 72.86 -106.58 -43.51
N LEU A 449 72.03 -107.29 -42.74
CA LEU A 449 72.15 -108.72 -42.51
C LEU A 449 71.83 -109.56 -43.76
N ALA A 450 70.86 -109.12 -44.58
CA ALA A 450 70.56 -109.77 -45.86
C ALA A 450 71.74 -109.70 -46.85
N LYS A 451 72.44 -108.55 -46.93
CA LYS A 451 73.65 -108.39 -47.75
C LYS A 451 74.82 -109.26 -47.27
N LEU A 452 75.00 -109.40 -45.95
CA LEU A 452 76.01 -110.29 -45.36
C LEU A 452 75.76 -111.77 -45.72
N ASN A 453 74.48 -112.18 -45.77
CA ASN A 453 74.08 -113.53 -46.15
C ASN A 453 74.34 -113.81 -47.65
N GLU A 454 74.08 -112.84 -48.53
CA GLU A 454 74.35 -112.97 -49.97
C GLU A 454 75.85 -113.08 -50.26
N GLN A 455 76.69 -112.30 -49.56
CA GLN A 455 78.15 -112.39 -49.69
C GLN A 455 78.71 -113.72 -49.19
N THR A 456 78.17 -114.29 -48.11
CA THR A 456 78.60 -115.61 -47.62
C THR A 456 78.24 -116.74 -48.59
N GLN A 457 77.10 -116.64 -49.30
CA GLN A 457 76.73 -117.62 -50.34
C GLN A 457 77.70 -117.62 -51.53
N THR A 458 78.26 -116.47 -51.93
CA THR A 458 79.25 -116.40 -53.02
C THR A 458 80.60 -117.04 -52.69
N LEU A 459 81.03 -117.02 -51.41
CA LEU A 459 82.30 -117.62 -50.97
C LEU A 459 82.31 -119.16 -51.01
N THR A 460 81.14 -119.80 -51.12
CA THR A 460 80.99 -121.27 -51.17
C THR A 460 81.63 -121.91 -52.41
N TYR A 461 81.91 -121.14 -53.47
CA TYR A 461 82.48 -121.66 -54.72
C TYR A 461 84.02 -121.65 -54.79
N SER A 462 84.73 -121.03 -53.84
CA SER A 462 86.19 -120.86 -53.94
C SER A 462 87.01 -121.19 -52.68
N ALA A 463 86.44 -121.80 -51.64
CA ALA A 463 87.16 -122.06 -50.40
C ALA A 463 87.21 -123.55 -50.04
N ASN A 464 88.42 -124.02 -49.70
CA ASN A 464 88.78 -125.41 -49.37
C ASN A 464 88.18 -125.95 -48.05
N ASN A 465 87.26 -125.22 -47.40
CA ASN A 465 86.71 -125.59 -46.10
C ASN A 465 85.21 -125.27 -46.00
N LYS A 466 84.38 -126.15 -46.59
CA LYS A 466 82.92 -126.00 -46.72
C LYS A 466 82.17 -125.98 -45.39
N GLU A 467 82.76 -126.49 -44.31
CA GLU A 467 82.08 -126.69 -43.03
C GLU A 467 81.99 -125.38 -42.22
N THR A 468 83.06 -124.57 -42.22
CA THR A 468 83.09 -123.26 -41.53
C THR A 468 82.16 -122.23 -42.18
N VAL A 469 82.01 -122.26 -43.51
CA VAL A 469 81.10 -121.35 -44.24
C VAL A 469 79.62 -121.67 -43.96
N LYS A 470 79.29 -122.96 -43.78
CA LYS A 470 77.94 -123.37 -43.34
C LYS A 470 77.63 -122.95 -41.89
N GLU A 471 78.61 -123.02 -41.00
CA GLU A 471 78.46 -122.60 -39.60
C GLU A 471 78.16 -121.09 -39.49
N VAL A 472 78.87 -120.24 -40.25
CA VAL A 472 78.62 -118.78 -40.31
C VAL A 472 77.26 -118.47 -40.93
N GLY A 473 76.87 -119.18 -42.00
CA GLY A 473 75.52 -119.06 -42.57
C GLY A 473 74.42 -119.38 -41.56
N ARG A 474 74.61 -120.40 -40.72
CA ARG A 474 73.64 -120.77 -39.67
C ARG A 474 73.57 -119.76 -38.53
N LEU A 475 74.71 -119.15 -38.14
CA LEU A 475 74.75 -118.10 -37.12
C LEU A 475 74.10 -116.78 -37.60
N ILE A 476 74.19 -116.45 -38.89
CA ILE A 476 73.45 -115.32 -39.50
C ILE A 476 71.94 -115.61 -39.51
N GLU A 477 71.54 -116.85 -39.79
CA GLU A 477 70.13 -117.26 -39.74
C GLU A 477 69.54 -117.24 -38.32
N GLN A 478 70.33 -117.56 -37.29
CA GLN A 478 69.93 -117.45 -35.88
C GLN A 478 69.83 -115.99 -35.37
N SER A 479 70.55 -115.06 -36.00
CA SER A 479 70.49 -113.60 -35.72
C SER A 479 69.22 -112.94 -36.27
N LEU A 480 68.57 -113.54 -37.29
CA LEU A 480 67.31 -113.11 -37.89
C LEU A 480 66.08 -113.53 -37.03
N ASN A 481 66.09 -113.22 -35.74
CA ASN A 481 64.98 -113.53 -34.83
C ASN A 481 63.85 -112.50 -34.95
N LEU A 482 63.08 -112.59 -36.05
CA LEU A 482 62.04 -111.64 -36.46
C LEU A 482 60.87 -111.50 -35.47
N ASP A 483 60.63 -112.49 -34.60
CA ASP A 483 59.48 -112.46 -33.70
C ASP A 483 59.70 -111.55 -32.48
N LYS A 484 60.94 -111.45 -31.97
CA LYS A 484 61.26 -110.52 -30.87
C LYS A 484 61.18 -109.05 -31.31
N ASP A 485 61.70 -108.74 -32.49
CA ASP A 485 61.64 -107.38 -33.05
C ASP A 485 60.17 -106.94 -33.29
N TRP A 486 59.24 -107.88 -33.53
CA TRP A 486 57.81 -107.57 -33.65
C TRP A 486 57.12 -107.28 -32.30
N GLU A 487 57.48 -107.99 -31.23
CA GLU A 487 56.90 -107.76 -29.89
C GLU A 487 57.25 -106.35 -29.38
N ASP A 488 58.51 -105.93 -29.53
CA ASP A 488 58.97 -104.59 -29.13
C ASP A 488 58.27 -103.49 -29.94
N PHE A 489 58.09 -103.70 -31.25
CA PHE A 489 57.32 -102.79 -32.10
C PHE A 489 55.86 -102.66 -31.64
N THR A 490 55.21 -103.78 -31.32
CA THR A 490 53.78 -103.81 -30.94
C THR A 490 53.53 -103.02 -29.66
N LEU A 491 54.39 -103.16 -28.66
CA LEU A 491 54.30 -102.41 -27.39
C LEU A 491 54.33 -100.89 -27.61
N HIS A 492 55.22 -100.39 -28.49
CA HIS A 492 55.31 -98.97 -28.76
C HIS A 492 54.15 -98.48 -29.64
N PHE A 493 53.77 -99.26 -30.64
CA PHE A 493 52.66 -98.96 -31.53
C PHE A 493 51.33 -98.79 -30.78
N ASP A 494 51.01 -99.69 -29.83
CA ASP A 494 49.77 -99.60 -29.04
C ASP A 494 49.71 -98.35 -28.14
N SER A 495 50.86 -97.79 -27.75
CA SER A 495 50.90 -96.55 -26.97
C SER A 495 50.49 -95.30 -27.77
N VAL A 496 50.71 -95.32 -29.09
CA VAL A 496 50.42 -94.20 -30.00
C VAL A 496 49.08 -94.39 -30.71
N HIS A 497 48.74 -95.64 -31.04
CA HIS A 497 47.48 -96.00 -31.69
C HIS A 497 46.65 -96.94 -30.80
N PRO A 498 46.14 -96.45 -29.66
CA PRO A 498 45.48 -97.28 -28.68
C PRO A 498 44.26 -97.99 -29.28
N ARG A 499 44.18 -99.30 -28.99
CA ARG A 499 43.12 -100.22 -29.44
C ARG A 499 43.05 -100.38 -30.96
N PHE A 500 44.10 -100.06 -31.71
CA PHE A 500 44.12 -100.28 -33.16
C PHE A 500 43.90 -101.75 -33.51
N PHE A 501 44.71 -102.65 -32.92
CA PHE A 501 44.57 -104.09 -33.17
C PHE A 501 43.22 -104.63 -32.67
N GLU A 502 42.76 -104.15 -31.50
CA GLU A 502 41.48 -104.54 -30.93
C GLU A 502 40.31 -104.17 -31.86
N ARG A 503 40.28 -102.92 -32.35
CA ARG A 503 39.22 -102.45 -33.26
C ARG A 503 39.25 -103.21 -34.58
N LEU A 504 40.43 -103.41 -35.15
CA LEU A 504 40.57 -104.10 -36.43
C LEU A 504 40.17 -105.58 -36.33
N LEU A 505 40.60 -106.29 -35.27
CA LEU A 505 40.25 -107.69 -35.07
C LEU A 505 38.80 -107.91 -34.65
N LYS A 506 38.22 -106.97 -33.88
CA LYS A 506 36.80 -107.04 -33.50
C LYS A 506 35.90 -107.02 -34.73
N GLN A 507 36.27 -106.26 -35.75
CA GLN A 507 35.51 -106.15 -36.98
C GLN A 507 35.90 -107.21 -38.02
N PHE A 508 37.17 -107.59 -38.07
CA PHE A 508 37.71 -108.55 -39.04
C PHE A 508 38.51 -109.68 -38.37
N PRO A 509 37.82 -110.60 -37.66
CA PRO A 509 38.47 -111.63 -36.84
C PRO A 509 39.23 -112.70 -37.66
N THR A 510 39.03 -112.76 -38.98
CA THR A 510 39.69 -113.74 -39.88
C THR A 510 41.10 -113.33 -40.31
N LEU A 511 41.59 -112.16 -39.88
CA LEU A 511 42.95 -111.71 -40.17
C LEU A 511 43.97 -112.54 -39.39
N THR A 512 44.96 -113.07 -40.10
CA THR A 512 46.05 -113.82 -39.47
C THR A 512 47.04 -112.87 -38.81
N GLN A 513 47.83 -113.35 -37.86
CA GLN A 513 48.85 -112.50 -37.23
C GLN A 513 49.80 -111.86 -38.25
N LYS A 514 50.28 -112.58 -39.27
CA LYS A 514 51.16 -112.03 -40.31
C LYS A 514 50.51 -110.89 -41.11
N GLU A 515 49.20 -110.96 -41.30
CA GLU A 515 48.41 -109.92 -41.97
C GLU A 515 48.19 -108.70 -41.04
N LEU A 516 47.96 -108.90 -39.74
CA LEU A 516 47.93 -107.82 -38.76
C LEU A 516 49.28 -107.09 -38.68
N LYS A 517 50.40 -107.83 -38.75
CA LYS A 517 51.73 -107.20 -38.79
C LYS A 517 51.84 -106.24 -39.97
N GLN A 518 51.37 -106.66 -41.14
CA GLN A 518 51.33 -105.79 -42.32
C GLN A 518 50.38 -104.59 -42.15
N CYS A 519 49.21 -104.76 -41.56
CA CYS A 519 48.29 -103.64 -41.30
C CYS A 519 48.93 -102.59 -40.39
N ALA A 520 49.64 -103.00 -39.33
CA ALA A 520 50.34 -102.05 -38.46
C ALA A 520 51.44 -101.29 -39.22
N TYR A 521 52.24 -101.99 -40.02
CA TYR A 521 53.26 -101.32 -40.84
C TYR A 521 52.66 -100.38 -41.88
N ILE A 522 51.49 -100.71 -42.45
CA ILE A 522 50.74 -99.79 -43.31
C ILE A 522 50.24 -98.58 -42.53
N ARG A 523 49.79 -98.77 -41.28
CA ARG A 523 49.25 -97.68 -40.44
C ARG A 523 50.27 -96.59 -40.14
N ILE A 524 51.53 -96.98 -39.98
CA ILE A 524 52.66 -96.05 -39.82
C ILE A 524 53.36 -95.75 -41.16
N ASN A 525 52.69 -96.04 -42.28
CA ASN A 525 53.07 -95.68 -43.64
C ASN A 525 54.42 -96.25 -44.13
N ILE A 526 54.76 -97.48 -43.73
CA ILE A 526 55.98 -98.17 -44.18
C ILE A 526 55.79 -98.71 -45.60
N SER A 527 56.84 -98.57 -46.43
CA SER A 527 56.77 -98.94 -47.85
C SER A 527 56.72 -100.46 -48.06
N VAL A 528 56.21 -100.88 -49.22
CA VAL A 528 56.11 -102.31 -49.59
C VAL A 528 57.46 -103.01 -49.55
N LYS A 529 58.52 -102.32 -50.01
CA LYS A 529 59.89 -102.87 -50.05
C LYS A 529 60.43 -103.09 -48.63
N GLU A 530 60.17 -102.16 -47.72
CA GLU A 530 60.63 -102.25 -46.34
C GLU A 530 59.85 -103.32 -45.56
N ILE A 531 58.53 -103.41 -45.75
CA ILE A 531 57.72 -104.50 -45.20
C ILE A 531 58.23 -105.86 -45.69
N ALA A 532 58.64 -105.95 -46.95
CA ALA A 532 59.17 -107.18 -47.53
C ALA A 532 60.43 -107.65 -46.78
N ASN A 533 61.34 -106.71 -46.52
CA ASN A 533 62.55 -106.95 -45.75
C ASN A 533 62.23 -107.31 -44.30
N LEU A 534 61.33 -106.57 -43.64
CA LEU A 534 60.93 -106.82 -42.25
C LEU A 534 60.27 -108.18 -42.06
N LEU A 535 59.50 -108.65 -43.03
CA LEU A 535 58.82 -109.94 -42.97
C LEU A 535 59.62 -111.08 -43.63
N ASN A 536 60.82 -110.77 -44.13
CA ASN A 536 61.69 -111.67 -44.90
C ASN A 536 60.93 -112.43 -46.00
N ILE A 537 60.15 -111.70 -46.78
CA ILE A 537 59.45 -112.19 -47.97
C ILE A 537 59.76 -111.30 -49.16
N THR A 538 59.53 -111.78 -50.38
CA THR A 538 59.72 -110.93 -51.56
C THR A 538 58.70 -109.77 -51.58
N PRO A 539 59.03 -108.60 -52.16
CA PRO A 539 58.07 -107.50 -52.33
C PRO A 539 56.77 -107.94 -53.02
N LYS A 540 56.87 -108.85 -53.99
CA LYS A 540 55.71 -109.47 -54.65
C LYS A 540 54.87 -110.33 -53.70
N GLY A 541 55.50 -110.92 -52.69
CA GLY A 541 54.84 -111.60 -51.57
C GLY A 541 54.06 -110.64 -50.66
N VAL A 542 54.58 -109.44 -50.39
CA VAL A 542 53.87 -108.40 -49.64
C VAL A 542 52.64 -107.92 -50.41
N GLU A 543 52.76 -107.65 -51.70
CA GLU A 543 51.61 -107.24 -52.53
C GLU A 543 50.50 -108.29 -52.58
N LYS A 544 50.89 -109.58 -52.70
CA LYS A 544 49.92 -110.69 -52.60
C LYS A 544 49.27 -110.74 -51.22
N ALA A 545 50.01 -110.46 -50.15
CA ALA A 545 49.45 -110.41 -48.80
C ALA A 545 48.50 -109.21 -48.63
N ARG A 546 48.85 -108.01 -49.10
CA ARG A 546 47.96 -106.83 -49.14
C ARG A 546 46.67 -107.12 -49.91
N SER A 547 46.76 -107.80 -51.05
CA SER A 547 45.57 -108.20 -51.82
C SER A 547 44.66 -109.16 -51.03
N ARG A 548 45.24 -110.09 -50.26
CA ARG A 548 44.48 -110.98 -49.36
C ARG A 548 43.86 -110.22 -48.19
N ILE A 549 44.58 -109.27 -47.60
CA ILE A 549 44.05 -108.40 -46.53
C ILE A 549 42.87 -107.60 -47.06
N LYS A 550 43.02 -106.96 -48.23
CA LYS A 550 41.96 -106.19 -48.89
C LYS A 550 40.69 -107.04 -49.09
N ALA A 551 40.84 -108.27 -49.56
CA ALA A 551 39.73 -109.20 -49.71
C ALA A 551 39.07 -109.58 -48.37
N LYS A 552 39.86 -109.82 -47.31
CA LYS A 552 39.34 -110.14 -45.96
C LYS A 552 38.67 -108.94 -45.28
N LEU A 553 39.12 -107.73 -45.57
CA LEU A 553 38.48 -106.49 -45.11
C LEU A 553 37.22 -106.15 -45.92
N SER A 554 36.87 -106.96 -46.92
CA SER A 554 35.73 -106.75 -47.82
C SER A 554 35.75 -105.40 -48.55
N LEU A 555 36.94 -104.86 -48.83
CA LEU A 555 37.11 -103.59 -49.54
C LEU A 555 36.83 -103.76 -51.04
N GLU A 556 36.09 -102.82 -51.63
CA GLU A 556 35.77 -102.85 -53.06
C GLU A 556 37.02 -102.69 -53.94
N LYS A 557 36.95 -103.07 -55.22
CA LYS A 557 38.13 -103.10 -56.13
C LYS A 557 38.88 -101.77 -56.18
N ASP A 558 38.19 -100.66 -55.92
CA ASP A 558 38.70 -99.30 -56.11
C ASP A 558 39.18 -98.64 -54.80
N GLU A 559 38.88 -99.25 -53.65
CA GLU A 559 39.26 -98.68 -52.35
C GLU A 559 40.72 -98.92 -51.98
N ASP A 560 41.42 -97.89 -51.54
CA ASP A 560 42.83 -97.98 -51.16
C ASP A 560 42.98 -98.54 -49.74
N LEU A 561 43.77 -99.62 -49.62
CA LEU A 561 44.03 -100.30 -48.35
C LEU A 561 44.77 -99.37 -47.37
N VAL A 562 45.67 -98.50 -47.84
CA VAL A 562 46.45 -97.62 -46.95
C VAL A 562 45.52 -96.58 -46.31
N SER A 563 44.73 -95.89 -47.12
CA SER A 563 43.77 -94.89 -46.67
C SER A 563 42.74 -95.46 -45.69
N PHE A 564 42.24 -96.68 -45.96
CA PHE A 564 41.34 -97.38 -45.05
C PHE A 564 42.01 -97.68 -43.71
N ILE A 565 43.22 -98.24 -43.71
CA ILE A 565 43.95 -98.56 -42.48
C ILE A 565 44.30 -97.29 -41.69
N LEU A 566 44.63 -96.17 -42.33
CA LEU A 566 44.89 -94.88 -41.68
C LEU A 566 43.65 -94.30 -40.97
N SER A 567 42.44 -94.73 -41.33
CA SER A 567 41.19 -94.30 -40.70
C SER A 567 40.87 -95.02 -39.37
N TYR A 568 41.55 -96.13 -39.07
CA TYR A 568 41.48 -96.83 -37.78
C TYR A 568 42.49 -96.26 -36.77
#